data_AF-A0A969WTH2-F1
#
_entry.id   AF-A0A969WTH2-F1
#
_cell.length_a   1.000
_cell.length_b   1.000
_cell.length_c   1.000
_cell.angle_alpha   90.00
_cell.angle_beta   90.00
_cell.angle_gamma   90.00
#
_symmetry.space_group_name_H-M   'P 1'
#
loop_
_entity.id
_entity.type
_entity.pdbx_description
1 polymer ?
#
loop_
_entity_poly.entity_id
_entity_poly.type
_entity_poly.pdbx_seq_one_letter_code
_entity_poly.pdbx_strand_id
1 'polypeptide(L)'
;MAFSMRMMSGESGKMLIDKYQESIDNITPHDMLSLEDKQVQMGMTPDVIKKDVEKIINVFSKSLERYQWDKPKEGTFLYYLMLENTAFKFKLNQIKKILRSYKGREASHFQALKEELLPRFVEFKPFDYHYIKKENILFPYLEEVWSNYRPLQVMWSLHDDIRRT
;
A
#
# COMPACT_ATOMS: atom_id res chain seq x y z
N MET A 1 15.48 -9.70 -5.71
CA MET A 1 16.08 -8.66 -6.58
C MET A 1 15.79 -8.90 -8.07
N ALA A 2 16.23 -10.02 -8.67
CA ALA A 2 16.14 -10.25 -10.11
C ALA A 2 14.71 -10.16 -10.68
N PHE A 3 13.72 -10.77 -10.01
CA PHE A 3 12.31 -10.66 -10.42
C PHE A 3 11.86 -9.19 -10.53
N SER A 4 12.04 -8.40 -9.47
CA SER A 4 11.59 -7.00 -9.42
C SER A 4 12.26 -6.12 -10.47
N MET A 5 13.57 -6.25 -10.65
CA MET A 5 14.30 -5.43 -11.63
C MET A 5 13.85 -5.74 -13.06
N ARG A 6 13.59 -7.02 -13.38
CA ARG A 6 13.12 -7.46 -14.70
C ARG A 6 11.66 -7.06 -14.96
N MET A 7 10.84 -7.07 -13.91
CA MET A 7 9.48 -6.51 -13.97
C MET A 7 9.52 -5.01 -14.29
N MET A 8 10.40 -4.25 -13.63
CA MET A 8 10.56 -2.81 -13.85
C MET A 8 11.16 -2.47 -15.22
N SER A 9 11.95 -3.37 -15.82
CA SER A 9 12.43 -3.21 -17.20
C SER A 9 11.39 -3.58 -18.26
N GLY A 10 10.15 -3.91 -17.87
CA GLY A 10 9.04 -4.17 -18.80
C GLY A 10 9.00 -5.58 -19.39
N GLU A 11 9.71 -6.55 -18.81
CA GLU A 11 9.63 -7.94 -19.27
C GLU A 11 8.26 -8.58 -18.97
N SER A 12 7.93 -9.67 -19.67
CA SER A 12 6.65 -10.36 -19.52
C SER A 12 6.45 -10.91 -18.10
N GLY A 13 5.52 -10.31 -17.37
CA GLY A 13 5.24 -10.67 -15.98
C GLY A 13 4.83 -12.12 -15.80
N LYS A 14 4.11 -12.72 -16.75
CA LYS A 14 3.73 -14.15 -16.67
C LYS A 14 4.96 -15.05 -16.67
N MET A 15 5.90 -14.82 -17.59
CA MET A 15 7.13 -15.63 -17.65
C MET A 15 7.98 -15.46 -16.39
N LEU A 16 8.05 -14.24 -15.85
CA LEU A 16 8.79 -13.97 -14.62
C LEU A 16 8.13 -14.64 -13.41
N ILE A 17 6.80 -14.62 -13.30
CA ILE A 17 6.08 -15.31 -12.23
C ILE A 17 6.36 -16.81 -12.31
N ASP A 18 6.20 -17.43 -13.48
CA ASP A 18 6.45 -18.86 -13.67
C ASP A 18 7.90 -19.24 -13.31
N LYS A 19 8.87 -18.38 -13.68
CA LYS A 19 10.29 -18.61 -13.40
C LYS A 19 10.66 -18.45 -11.92
N TYR A 20 10.05 -17.50 -11.22
CA TYR A 20 10.40 -17.16 -9.84
C TYR A 20 9.34 -17.62 -8.83
N GLN A 21 8.43 -18.51 -9.22
CA GLN A 21 7.27 -18.94 -8.43
C GLN A 21 7.64 -19.38 -7.01
N GLU A 22 8.67 -20.21 -6.87
CA GLU A 22 9.14 -20.68 -5.55
C GLU A 22 9.62 -19.53 -4.65
N SER A 23 10.36 -18.56 -5.22
CA SER A 23 10.79 -17.37 -4.47
C SER A 23 9.61 -16.45 -4.12
N ILE A 24 8.61 -16.36 -5.00
CA ILE A 24 7.39 -15.58 -4.78
C ILE A 24 6.58 -16.19 -3.64
N ASP A 25 6.42 -17.51 -3.61
CA ASP A 25 5.58 -18.19 -2.62
C ASP A 25 6.13 -18.12 -1.19
N ASN A 26 7.44 -17.90 -1.05
CA ASN A 26 8.15 -17.86 0.23
C ASN A 26 8.58 -16.44 0.65
N ILE A 27 8.18 -15.41 -0.09
CA ILE A 27 8.61 -14.03 0.22
C ILE A 27 8.02 -13.53 1.53
N THR A 28 8.85 -12.86 2.34
CA THR A 28 8.44 -12.26 3.61
C THR A 28 8.32 -10.73 3.52
N PRO A 29 7.65 -10.07 4.48
CA PRO A 29 7.66 -8.60 4.56
C PRO A 29 9.07 -8.01 4.66
N HIS A 30 9.98 -8.69 5.34
CA HIS A 30 11.37 -8.25 5.46
C HIS A 30 12.13 -8.32 4.12
N ASP A 31 11.86 -9.34 3.31
CA ASP A 31 12.44 -9.45 1.96
C ASP A 31 11.98 -8.32 1.05
N MET A 32 10.73 -7.90 1.19
CA MET A 32 10.17 -6.76 0.45
C MET A 32 10.86 -5.46 0.86
N LEU A 33 11.00 -5.19 2.17
CA LEU A 33 11.75 -4.02 2.65
C LEU A 33 13.21 -4.04 2.17
N SER A 34 13.86 -5.20 2.26
CA SER A 34 15.25 -5.38 1.80
C SER A 34 15.41 -5.23 0.29
N LEU A 35 14.39 -5.60 -0.48
CA LEU A 35 14.36 -5.43 -1.93
C LEU A 35 14.30 -3.95 -2.29
N GLU A 36 13.36 -3.20 -1.70
CA GLU A 36 13.20 -1.78 -1.97
C GLU A 36 14.40 -0.96 -1.47
N ASP A 37 14.95 -1.28 -0.30
CA ASP A 37 16.14 -0.61 0.23
C ASP A 37 17.31 -0.72 -0.75
N LYS A 38 17.53 -1.92 -1.32
CA LYS A 38 18.54 -2.14 -2.37
C LYS A 38 18.26 -1.35 -3.64
N GLN A 39 17.00 -1.20 -4.05
CA GLN A 39 16.66 -0.39 -5.23
C GLN A 39 17.03 1.08 -5.02
N VAL A 40 16.72 1.62 -3.85
CA VAL A 40 17.09 2.99 -3.48
C VAL A 40 18.62 3.13 -3.42
N GLN A 41 19.33 2.16 -2.84
CA GLN A 41 20.80 2.14 -2.84
C GLN A 41 21.42 2.10 -4.24
N MET A 42 20.75 1.46 -5.21
CA MET A 42 21.16 1.45 -6.62
C MET A 42 20.86 2.77 -7.35
N GLY A 43 20.36 3.80 -6.65
CA GLY A 43 20.05 5.11 -7.21
C GLY A 43 18.67 5.23 -7.83
N MET A 44 17.77 4.25 -7.63
CA MET A 44 16.39 4.37 -8.07
C MET A 44 15.65 5.39 -7.22
N THR A 45 14.92 6.30 -7.87
CA THR A 45 14.12 7.32 -7.17
C THR A 45 12.79 6.72 -6.68
N PRO A 46 12.16 7.31 -5.65
CA PRO A 46 10.82 6.93 -5.21
C PRO A 46 9.80 6.86 -6.35
N ASP A 47 9.81 7.82 -7.27
CA ASP A 47 8.88 7.83 -8.41
C ASP A 47 9.07 6.67 -9.39
N VAL A 48 10.30 6.17 -9.54
CA VAL A 48 10.56 4.98 -10.36
C VAL A 48 10.04 3.73 -9.66
N ILE A 49 10.28 3.61 -8.35
CA ILE A 49 9.83 2.44 -7.56
C ILE A 49 8.30 2.39 -7.49
N LYS A 50 7.64 3.53 -7.18
CA LYS A 50 6.19 3.63 -7.06
C LYS A 50 5.42 3.17 -8.31
N LYS A 51 5.98 3.32 -9.51
CA LYS A 51 5.32 2.91 -10.77
C LYS A 51 5.02 1.42 -10.85
N ASP A 52 5.85 0.59 -10.23
CA ASP A 52 5.74 -0.86 -10.31
C ASP A 52 5.52 -1.54 -8.95
N VAL A 53 5.64 -0.79 -7.84
CA VAL A 53 5.44 -1.33 -6.49
C VAL A 53 4.08 -1.98 -6.32
N GLU A 54 3.02 -1.39 -6.89
CA GLU A 54 1.66 -1.96 -6.82
C GLU A 54 1.58 -3.32 -7.53
N LYS A 55 2.20 -3.46 -8.71
CA LYS A 55 2.25 -4.73 -9.45
C LYS A 55 3.02 -5.78 -8.66
N ILE A 56 4.16 -5.39 -8.08
CA ILE A 56 5.02 -6.27 -7.30
C ILE A 56 4.28 -6.75 -6.04
N ILE A 57 3.66 -5.84 -5.28
CA ILE A 57 2.84 -6.17 -4.10
C ILE A 57 1.69 -7.09 -4.51
N ASN A 58 1.02 -6.84 -5.63
CA ASN A 58 -0.07 -7.69 -6.10
C ASN A 58 0.40 -9.12 -6.39
N VAL A 59 1.59 -9.31 -6.97
CA VAL A 59 2.19 -10.64 -7.18
C VAL A 59 2.51 -11.32 -5.84
N PHE A 60 3.03 -10.57 -4.87
CA PHE A 60 3.45 -11.11 -3.56
C PHE A 60 2.31 -11.22 -2.54
N SER A 61 1.15 -10.63 -2.84
CA SER A 61 0.02 -10.48 -1.92
C SER A 61 -0.36 -11.77 -1.19
N LYS A 62 -0.49 -12.87 -1.92
CA LYS A 62 -0.85 -14.19 -1.35
C LYS A 62 0.16 -14.68 -0.32
N SER A 63 1.45 -14.47 -0.56
CA SER A 63 2.52 -14.90 0.36
C SER A 63 2.57 -14.00 1.59
N LEU A 64 2.47 -12.69 1.38
CA LEU A 64 2.44 -11.70 2.46
C LEU A 64 1.21 -11.87 3.37
N GLU A 65 0.05 -12.23 2.81
CA GLU A 65 -1.17 -12.50 3.58
C GLU A 65 -1.07 -13.79 4.42
N ARG A 66 -0.31 -14.79 3.98
CA ARG A 66 -0.08 -16.04 4.73
C ARG A 66 0.97 -15.90 5.83
N TYR A 67 1.83 -14.88 5.74
CA TYR A 67 2.91 -14.64 6.68
C TYR A 67 2.38 -14.52 8.12
N GLN A 68 2.82 -15.41 8.99
CA GLN A 68 2.44 -15.41 10.40
C GLN A 68 3.38 -14.50 11.18
N TRP A 69 2.80 -13.62 12.00
CA TRP A 69 3.55 -12.69 12.85
C TRP A 69 2.73 -12.30 14.07
N ASP A 70 3.43 -11.87 15.11
CA ASP A 70 2.81 -11.45 16.37
C ASP A 70 2.20 -10.07 16.23
N LYS A 71 0.86 -10.03 16.21
CA LYS A 71 0.13 -8.77 16.11
C LYS A 71 0.35 -7.91 17.37
N PRO A 72 0.37 -6.58 17.24
CA PRO A 72 0.52 -5.68 18.38
C PRO A 72 -0.61 -5.90 19.38
N LYS A 73 -0.28 -5.88 20.66
CA LYS A 73 -1.25 -6.02 21.75
C LYS A 73 -2.20 -4.83 21.77
N GLU A 74 -3.41 -5.07 22.26
CA GLU A 74 -4.39 -4.01 22.50
C GLU A 74 -3.80 -2.90 23.39
N GLY A 75 -4.15 -1.65 23.09
CA GLY A 75 -3.62 -0.47 23.77
C GLY A 75 -2.26 0.02 23.28
N THR A 76 -1.58 -0.71 22.40
CA THR A 76 -0.32 -0.24 21.80
C THR A 76 -0.54 0.75 20.66
N PHE A 77 0.46 1.58 20.37
CA PHE A 77 0.42 2.54 19.26
C PHE A 77 0.16 1.86 17.90
N LEU A 78 0.89 0.77 17.61
CA LEU A 78 0.72 0.02 16.36
C LEU A 78 -0.67 -0.64 16.26
N TYR A 79 -1.23 -1.10 17.38
CA TYR A 79 -2.59 -1.64 17.42
C TYR A 79 -3.62 -0.61 16.96
N TYR A 80 -3.56 0.63 17.46
CA TYR A 80 -4.47 1.68 17.04
C TYR A 80 -4.30 2.06 15.56
N LEU A 81 -3.07 2.13 15.04
CA LEU A 81 -2.84 2.33 13.61
C LEU A 81 -3.46 1.20 12.75
N MET A 82 -3.41 -0.04 13.21
CA MET A 82 -4.05 -1.16 12.51
C MET A 82 -5.59 -1.10 12.55
N LEU A 83 -6.17 -0.64 13.66
CA LEU A 83 -7.62 -0.40 13.75
C LEU A 83 -8.07 0.71 12.79
N GLU A 84 -7.30 1.79 12.69
CA GLU A 84 -7.56 2.88 11.74
C GLU A 84 -7.56 2.36 10.29
N ASN A 85 -6.57 1.55 9.91
CA ASN A 85 -6.54 0.89 8.59
C ASN A 85 -7.78 0.01 8.34
N THR A 86 -8.23 -0.71 9.36
CA THR A 86 -9.43 -1.57 9.29
C THR A 86 -10.69 -0.72 9.07
N ALA A 87 -10.84 0.37 9.82
CA ALA A 87 -11.96 1.30 9.67
C ALA A 87 -11.95 1.98 8.29
N PHE A 88 -10.78 2.37 7.79
CA PHE A 88 -10.61 2.95 6.45
C PHE A 88 -11.02 1.95 5.36
N LYS A 89 -10.55 0.70 5.45
CA LYS A 89 -10.95 -0.38 4.53
C LYS A 89 -12.46 -0.64 4.56
N PHE A 90 -13.08 -0.58 5.74
CA PHE A 90 -14.53 -0.72 5.87
C PHE A 90 -15.26 0.38 5.10
N LYS A 91 -14.88 1.66 5.28
CA LYS A 91 -15.48 2.80 4.56
C LYS A 91 -15.29 2.70 3.04
N LEU A 92 -14.09 2.32 2.58
CA LEU A 92 -13.82 2.07 1.15
C LEU A 92 -14.75 1.00 0.56
N ASN A 93 -14.99 -0.09 1.31
CA ASN A 93 -15.91 -1.13 0.87
C ASN A 93 -17.36 -0.64 0.78
N GLN A 94 -17.80 0.30 1.62
CA GLN A 94 -19.14 0.90 1.50
C GLN A 94 -19.27 1.71 0.22
N ILE A 95 -18.26 2.53 -0.11
CA ILE A 95 -18.23 3.29 -1.37
C ILE A 95 -18.23 2.35 -2.58
N LYS A 96 -17.44 1.27 -2.53
CA LYS A 96 -17.42 0.26 -3.59
C LYS A 96 -18.79 -0.40 -3.80
N LYS A 97 -19.55 -0.63 -2.72
CA LYS A 97 -20.93 -1.16 -2.81
C LYS A 97 -21.88 -0.17 -3.48
N ILE A 98 -21.80 1.12 -3.14
CA ILE A 98 -22.60 2.18 -3.76
C ILE A 98 -22.25 2.28 -5.25
N LEU A 99 -20.98 2.38 -5.62
CA LEU A 99 -20.57 2.42 -7.02
C LEU A 99 -21.10 1.21 -7.81
N ARG A 100 -21.09 0.02 -7.20
CA ARG A 100 -21.64 -1.19 -7.81
C ARG A 100 -23.17 -1.17 -7.95
N SER A 101 -23.92 -0.58 -7.01
CA SER A 101 -25.38 -0.50 -7.12
C SER A 101 -25.84 0.45 -8.22
N TYR A 102 -24.96 1.36 -8.65
CA TYR A 102 -25.20 2.28 -9.78
C TYR A 102 -24.62 1.80 -11.11
N LYS A 103 -24.05 0.59 -11.17
CA LYS A 103 -23.41 0.08 -12.38
C LYS A 103 -24.37 0.07 -13.58
N GLY A 104 -24.00 0.74 -14.66
CA GLY A 104 -24.81 0.87 -15.89
C GLY A 104 -25.89 1.96 -15.85
N ARG A 105 -25.99 2.72 -14.76
CA ARG A 105 -26.94 3.83 -14.56
C ARG A 105 -26.30 5.05 -13.90
N GLU A 106 -24.96 5.12 -13.92
CA GLU A 106 -24.16 6.16 -13.29
C GLU A 106 -24.48 7.54 -13.87
N ALA A 107 -24.56 7.64 -15.20
CA ALA A 107 -24.85 8.91 -15.89
C ALA A 107 -26.30 9.35 -15.71
N SER A 108 -27.27 8.43 -15.79
CA SER A 108 -28.69 8.74 -15.67
C SER A 108 -29.12 9.07 -14.24
N HIS A 109 -28.37 8.61 -13.23
CA HIS A 109 -28.63 8.88 -11.82
C HIS A 109 -27.47 9.64 -11.14
N PHE A 110 -26.73 10.43 -11.92
CA PHE A 110 -25.51 11.08 -11.44
C PHE A 110 -25.73 11.93 -10.18
N GLN A 111 -26.85 12.67 -10.11
CA GLN A 111 -27.15 13.52 -8.96
C GLN A 111 -27.33 12.71 -7.66
N ALA A 112 -28.11 11.62 -7.71
CA ALA A 112 -28.30 10.73 -6.56
C ALA A 112 -27.00 10.03 -6.16
N LEU A 113 -26.23 9.55 -7.15
CA LEU A 113 -24.92 8.95 -6.91
C LEU A 113 -23.96 9.94 -6.22
N LYS A 114 -23.95 11.21 -6.66
CA LYS A 114 -23.14 12.28 -6.06
C LYS A 114 -23.56 12.56 -4.63
N GLU A 115 -24.86 12.69 -4.37
CA GLU A 115 -25.40 12.94 -3.02
C GLU A 115 -25.07 11.81 -2.05
N GLU A 116 -25.06 10.56 -2.50
CA GLU A 116 -24.66 9.41 -1.68
C GLU A 116 -23.15 9.35 -1.44
N LEU A 117 -22.33 9.64 -2.44
CA LEU A 117 -20.87 9.46 -2.35
C LEU A 117 -20.15 10.63 -1.68
N LEU A 118 -20.58 11.87 -1.91
CA LEU A 118 -19.85 13.06 -1.47
C LEU A 118 -19.61 13.09 0.06
N PRO A 119 -20.62 12.83 0.93
CA PRO A 119 -20.40 12.81 2.37
C PRO A 119 -19.39 11.74 2.80
N ARG A 120 -19.40 10.57 2.14
CA ARG A 120 -18.51 9.45 2.44
C ARG A 120 -17.07 9.73 2.03
N PHE A 121 -16.85 10.47 0.95
CA PHE A 121 -15.52 10.95 0.60
C PHE A 121 -14.99 11.97 1.62
N VAL A 122 -15.85 12.86 2.12
CA VAL A 122 -15.48 13.83 3.17
C VAL A 122 -15.03 13.10 4.45
N GLU A 123 -15.65 11.96 4.78
CA GLU A 123 -15.26 11.13 5.94
C GLU A 123 -13.85 10.53 5.86
N PHE A 124 -13.17 10.57 4.70
CA PHE A 124 -11.77 10.16 4.58
C PHE A 124 -10.77 11.25 4.91
N LYS A 125 -11.17 12.53 4.88
CA LYS A 125 -10.25 13.64 5.20
C LYS A 125 -9.52 13.46 6.53
N PRO A 126 -10.17 13.02 7.63
CA PRO A 126 -9.48 12.81 8.90
C PRO A 126 -8.45 11.68 8.87
N PHE A 127 -8.44 10.82 7.84
CA PHE A 127 -7.43 9.78 7.71
C PHE A 127 -6.02 10.36 7.47
N ASP A 128 -5.89 11.64 7.09
CA ASP A 128 -4.59 12.30 7.03
C ASP A 128 -3.85 12.27 8.39
N TYR A 129 -4.58 12.32 9.51
CA TYR A 129 -3.98 12.14 10.84
C TYR A 129 -3.30 10.78 11.02
N HIS A 130 -3.74 9.73 10.31
CA HIS A 130 -3.05 8.44 10.28
C HIS A 130 -1.65 8.57 9.68
N TYR A 131 -1.54 9.26 8.55
CA TYR A 131 -0.26 9.51 7.89
C TYR A 131 0.64 10.41 8.75
N ILE A 132 0.09 11.48 9.34
CA ILE A 132 0.85 12.37 10.25
C ILE A 132 1.48 11.58 11.41
N LYS A 133 0.74 10.65 12.04
CA LYS A 133 1.29 9.80 13.11
C LYS A 133 2.40 8.88 12.60
N LYS A 134 2.25 8.32 11.40
CA LYS A 134 3.30 7.48 10.80
C LYS A 134 4.55 8.32 10.52
N GLU A 135 4.37 9.46 9.88
CA GLU A 135 5.44 10.36 9.42
C GLU A 135 6.21 11.05 10.54
N ASN A 136 5.54 11.43 11.63
CA ASN A 136 6.16 12.21 12.69
C ASN A 136 6.49 11.41 13.96
N ILE A 137 6.04 10.14 14.05
CA ILE A 137 6.25 9.30 15.24
C ILE A 137 6.85 7.96 14.85
N LEU A 138 6.15 7.19 13.98
CA LEU A 138 6.58 5.83 13.65
C LEU A 138 7.87 5.83 12.83
N PHE A 139 7.90 6.58 11.74
CA PHE A 139 8.99 6.57 10.78
C PHE A 139 10.31 7.08 11.38
N PRO A 140 10.34 8.20 12.14
CA PRO A 140 11.57 8.64 12.80
C PRO A 140 12.15 7.56 13.72
N TYR A 141 11.29 6.90 14.52
CA TYR A 141 11.74 5.79 15.36
C TYR A 141 12.31 4.63 14.53
N LEU A 142 11.63 4.25 13.45
CA LEU A 142 12.08 3.17 12.56
C LEU A 142 13.40 3.49 11.86
N GLU A 143 13.62 4.74 11.47
CA GLU A 143 14.88 5.20 10.86
C GLU A 143 16.08 5.06 11.80
N GLU A 144 15.86 5.21 13.11
CA GLU A 144 16.90 5.00 14.12
C GLU A 144 17.22 3.51 14.35
N VAL A 145 16.20 2.63 14.27
CA VAL A 145 16.36 1.21 14.64
C VAL A 145 16.57 0.26 13.47
N TRP A 146 16.18 0.62 12.24
CA TRP A 146 16.29 -0.23 11.07
C TRP A 146 17.51 0.15 10.22
N SER A 147 18.25 -0.84 9.73
CA SER A 147 19.36 -0.62 8.80
C SER A 147 18.89 -0.42 7.35
N ASN A 148 17.68 -0.88 7.03
CA ASN A 148 17.02 -0.85 5.73
C ASN A 148 15.82 0.10 5.71
N TYR A 149 15.98 1.31 6.28
CA TYR A 149 14.91 2.29 6.44
C TYR A 149 14.57 3.09 5.17
N ARG A 150 15.38 3.02 4.10
CA ARG A 150 15.20 3.83 2.87
C ARG A 150 13.82 3.68 2.19
N PRO A 151 13.14 2.51 2.23
CA PRO A 151 11.77 2.37 1.73
C PRO A 151 10.77 3.34 2.37
N LEU A 152 11.03 3.85 3.58
CA LEU A 152 10.16 4.84 4.22
C LEU A 152 10.04 6.12 3.37
N GLN A 153 11.08 6.50 2.63
CA GLN A 153 11.02 7.64 1.70
C GLN A 153 10.05 7.39 0.54
N VAL A 154 9.94 6.14 0.08
CA VAL A 154 8.95 5.74 -0.93
C VAL A 154 7.54 5.83 -0.35
N MET A 155 7.36 5.38 0.89
CA MET A 155 6.08 5.47 1.61
C MET A 155 5.62 6.92 1.83
N TRP A 156 6.53 7.82 2.21
CA TRP A 156 6.25 9.26 2.28
C TRP A 156 5.76 9.81 0.94
N SER A 157 6.47 9.48 -0.14
CA SER A 157 6.11 9.92 -1.48
C SER A 157 4.73 9.41 -1.93
N LEU A 158 4.34 8.19 -1.50
CA LEU A 158 2.99 7.66 -1.71
C LEU A 158 1.94 8.43 -0.91
N HIS A 159 2.21 8.79 0.35
CA HIS A 159 1.28 9.60 1.14
C HIS A 159 1.05 10.98 0.50
N ASP A 160 2.10 11.62 -0.03
CA ASP A 160 2.00 12.89 -0.74
C ASP A 160 1.13 12.81 -2.00
N ASP A 161 1.25 11.73 -2.77
CA ASP A 161 0.39 11.50 -3.95
C ASP A 161 -1.08 11.33 -3.54
N ILE A 162 -1.34 10.61 -2.44
CA ILE A 162 -2.70 10.44 -1.90
C ILE A 162 -3.30 11.78 -1.47
N ARG A 163 -2.52 12.67 -0.86
CA ARG A 163 -2.99 14.02 -0.45
C ARG A 163 -3.32 14.94 -1.62
N ARG A 164 -2.69 14.73 -2.78
CA ARG A 164 -2.86 15.54 -3.99
C ARG A 164 -4.07 15.12 -4.85
N THR A 165 -4.68 13.98 -4.54
CA THR A 165 -5.80 13.39 -5.28
C THR A 165 -7.14 13.78 -4.65
#